data_AF-A0A3B8KUZ5-F1
#
_entry.id   AF-A0A3B8KUZ5-F1
#
_cell.length_a   1.000
_cell.length_b   1.000
_cell.length_c   1.000
_cell.angle_alpha   90.00
_cell.angle_beta   90.00
_cell.angle_gamma   90.00
#
_symmetry.space_group_name_H-M   'P 1'
#
loop_
_entity.id
_entity.type
_entity.pdbx_description
1 polymer ?
#
loop_
_entity_poly.entity_id
_entity_poly.type
_entity_poly.pdbx_seq_one_letter_code
_entity_poly.pdbx_strand_id
1 'polypeptide(L)' 'GSVNADKHGGAFGTHIADVEVDPDTGKVQVIRYTVVQDVGTAIHPSYVEGQLQGGAAQGIGWALNEEY' A
#
# COMPACT_ATOMS: atom_id res chain seq x y z
N GLY A 1 -20.39 -23.77 -11.82
CA GLY A 1 -19.33 -24.61 -11.26
C GLY A 1 -18.75 -23.89 -10.07
N SER A 2 -18.75 -24.52 -8.90
CA SER A 2 -18.06 -23.98 -7.72
C SER A 2 -16.56 -24.06 -7.98
N VAL A 3 -15.89 -22.90 -8.00
CA VAL A 3 -14.43 -22.86 -8.00
C VAL A 3 -13.97 -23.36 -6.63
N ASN A 4 -13.24 -24.47 -6.62
CA ASN A 4 -12.69 -25.02 -5.39
C ASN A 4 -11.41 -24.25 -5.06
N ALA A 5 -11.38 -23.59 -3.91
CA ALA A 5 -10.31 -22.70 -3.50
C ALA A 5 -9.22 -23.39 -2.67
N ASP A 6 -9.16 -24.73 -2.64
CA ASP A 6 -8.21 -25.54 -1.85
C ASP A 6 -6.69 -25.21 -2.01
N LYS A 7 -6.32 -24.27 -2.90
CA LYS A 7 -4.98 -23.68 -3.02
C LYS A 7 -5.01 -22.16 -2.82
N HIS A 8 -5.28 -21.70 -1.61
CA HIS A 8 -5.01 -20.30 -1.23
C HIS A 8 -3.55 -20.17 -0.79
N GLY A 9 -2.73 -19.47 -1.56
CA GLY A 9 -1.42 -19.00 -1.08
C GLY A 9 -1.60 -17.84 -0.10
N GLY A 10 -0.60 -17.57 0.73
CA GLY A 10 -0.55 -16.33 1.51
C GLY A 10 -0.53 -15.11 0.57
N ALA A 11 -1.11 -14.00 1.01
CA ALA A 11 -0.95 -12.72 0.34
C ALA A 11 0.30 -12.01 0.88
N PHE A 12 1.16 -11.53 -0.01
CA PHE A 12 2.41 -10.88 0.35
C PHE A 12 2.49 -9.51 -0.32
N GLY A 13 3.10 -8.55 0.37
CA GLY A 13 3.34 -7.23 -0.18
C GLY A 13 4.57 -6.59 0.44
N THR A 14 5.12 -5.60 -0.26
CA THR A 14 6.25 -4.79 0.19
C THR A 14 6.02 -3.36 -0.22
N HIS A 15 6.33 -2.46 0.70
CA HIS A 15 6.17 -1.03 0.54
C HIS A 15 7.54 -0.36 0.71
N ILE A 16 7.85 0.57 -0.18
CA ILE A 16 9.08 1.37 -0.13
C ILE A 16 8.67 2.84 -0.13
N ALA A 17 9.08 3.56 0.91
CA ALA A 17 8.82 4.98 1.07
C ALA A 17 10.13 5.75 0.98
N ASP A 18 10.27 6.59 -0.04
CA ASP A 18 11.33 7.59 -0.11
C ASP A 18 10.79 8.87 0.56
N VAL A 19 11.45 9.30 1.62
CA VAL A 19 11.03 10.46 2.42
C VAL A 19 12.19 11.43 2.62
N GLU A 20 11.84 12.71 2.68
CA GLU A 20 12.72 13.77 3.18
C GLU A 20 12.21 14.24 4.54
N VAL A 21 13.14 14.51 5.46
CA VAL A 21 12.82 14.98 6.81
C VAL A 21 13.56 16.29 7.05
N ASP A 22 12.81 17.32 7.43
CA ASP A 22 13.39 18.57 7.89
C ASP A 22 14.01 18.35 9.29
N PRO A 23 15.33 18.56 9.48
CA PRO A 23 16.00 18.28 10.74
C PRO A 23 15.64 19.26 11.86
N ASP A 24 15.18 20.48 11.53
CA ASP A 24 14.85 21.51 12.50
C ASP A 24 13.40 21.36 13.01
N THR A 25 12.48 20.97 12.11
CA THR A 25 11.04 20.87 12.44
C THR A 25 10.54 19.43 12.62
N GLY A 26 11.30 18.44 12.16
CA GLY A 26 10.88 17.04 12.11
C GLY A 26 9.82 16.75 11.04
N LYS A 27 9.44 17.73 10.22
CA LYS A 27 8.41 17.56 9.19
C LYS A 27 8.87 16.56 8.12
N VAL A 28 8.04 15.57 7.86
CA VAL A 28 8.29 14.52 6.86
C VAL A 28 7.55 14.82 5.57
N GLN A 29 8.24 14.76 4.43
CA GLN A 29 7.65 14.80 3.10
C GLN A 29 7.86 13.46 2.40
N VAL A 30 6.79 12.85 1.89
CA VAL A 30 6.87 11.65 1.05
C VAL A 30 7.17 12.08 -0.38
N ILE A 31 8.34 11.71 -0.88
CA ILE A 31 8.79 12.02 -2.24
C ILE A 31 8.26 10.98 -3.22
N ARG A 32 8.31 9.71 -2.82
CA ARG A 32 7.82 8.58 -3.62
C ARG A 32 7.38 7.44 -2.74
N TYR A 33 6.30 6.77 -3.15
CA TYR A 33 5.80 5.58 -2.46
C TYR A 33 5.57 4.47 -3.48
N THR A 34 6.29 3.35 -3.32
CA THR A 34 6.20 2.19 -4.23
C THR A 34 5.56 1.03 -3.49
N VAL A 35 4.50 0.48 -4.07
CA VAL A 35 3.81 -0.71 -3.56
C VAL A 35 4.03 -1.86 -4.53
N VAL A 36 4.45 -3.00 -4.00
CA VAL A 36 4.52 -4.27 -4.71
C VAL A 36 3.67 -5.26 -3.93
N GLN A 37 2.65 -5.85 -4.55
CA GLN A 37 1.78 -6.79 -3.89
C GLN A 37 1.51 -8.00 -4.78
N ASP A 38 1.67 -9.19 -4.22
CA ASP A 38 1.14 -10.43 -4.79
C ASP A 38 -0.37 -10.47 -4.51
N VAL A 39 -1.13 -10.27 -5.58
CA VAL A 39 -2.60 -10.24 -5.57
C VAL A 39 -3.20 -11.54 -6.12
N GLY A 40 -2.37 -12.54 -6.41
CA GLY A 40 -2.77 -13.72 -7.15
C GLY A 40 -3.34 -13.34 -8.52
N THR A 41 -4.52 -13.88 -8.85
CA THR A 41 -5.21 -13.53 -10.10
C THR A 41 -6.06 -12.28 -9.92
N ALA A 42 -5.59 -11.16 -10.48
CA ALA A 42 -6.35 -9.92 -10.50
C ALA A 42 -7.57 -10.04 -11.44
N ILE A 43 -8.76 -10.22 -10.88
CA ILE A 43 -10.02 -10.29 -11.65
C ILE A 43 -10.32 -8.95 -12.34
N HIS A 44 -10.05 -7.85 -11.65
CA HIS A 44 -10.18 -6.48 -12.16
C HIS A 44 -8.89 -5.70 -11.88
N PRO A 45 -7.90 -5.73 -12.79
CA PRO A 45 -6.57 -5.15 -12.56
C PRO A 45 -6.58 -3.67 -12.18
N SER A 46 -7.43 -2.85 -12.82
CA SER A 46 -7.53 -1.42 -12.51
C SER A 46 -8.11 -1.15 -11.12
N TYR A 47 -9.00 -2.03 -10.63
CA TYR A 47 -9.57 -1.89 -9.28
C TYR A 47 -8.54 -2.29 -8.23
N VAL A 48 -7.76 -3.34 -8.51
CA VAL A 48 -6.62 -3.71 -7.67
C VAL A 48 -5.65 -2.54 -7.56
N GLU A 49 -5.26 -1.92 -8.68
CA GLU A 49 -4.40 -0.74 -8.67
C GLU A 49 -4.99 0.40 -7.82
N GLY A 50 -6.27 0.70 -7.98
CA GLY A 50 -6.96 1.71 -7.16
C GLY A 50 -6.96 1.38 -5.66
N GLN A 51 -7.08 0.11 -5.28
CA GLN A 51 -6.97 -0.33 -3.89
C GLN A 51 -5.55 -0.16 -3.34
N LEU A 52 -4.52 -0.48 -4.12
CA LEU A 52 -3.12 -0.28 -3.72
C LEU A 52 -2.82 1.21 -3.48
N GLN A 53 -3.29 2.08 -4.37
CA GLN A 53 -3.12 3.53 -4.24
C GLN A 53 -3.91 4.09 -3.05
N GLY A 54 -5.17 3.69 -2.90
CA GLY A 54 -6.04 4.14 -1.81
C GLY A 54 -5.52 3.70 -0.44
N GLY A 55 -5.10 2.44 -0.32
CA GLY A 55 -4.51 1.90 0.90
C GLY A 55 -3.18 2.58 1.25
N ALA A 56 -2.32 2.84 0.27
CA ALA A 56 -1.09 3.60 0.49
C ALA A 56 -1.38 5.02 0.99
N ALA A 57 -2.30 5.74 0.35
CA ALA A 57 -2.68 7.09 0.77
C ALA A 57 -3.27 7.12 2.18
N GLN A 58 -4.14 6.16 2.52
CA GLN A 58 -4.70 6.03 3.86
C GLN A 58 -3.62 5.75 4.91
N GLY A 59 -2.74 4.78 4.65
CA GLY A 59 -1.65 4.44 5.57
C GLY A 59 -0.67 5.59 5.79
N ILE A 60 -0.34 6.37 4.75
CA ILE A 60 0.47 7.58 4.86
C ILE A 60 -0.25 8.64 5.71
N GLY A 61 -1.55 8.83 5.47
CA GLY A 61 -2.37 9.76 6.26
C GLY A 61 -2.32 9.44 7.75
N TRP A 62 -2.53 8.17 8.10
CA TRP A 62 -2.43 7.67 9.46
C TRP A 62 -1.04 7.86 10.07
N ALA A 63 0.01 7.51 9.33
CA ALA A 63 1.38 7.56 9.84
C ALA A 63 1.88 8.99 10.11
N LEU A 64 1.40 9.99 9.34
CA LEU A 64 1.98 11.34 9.36
C LEU A 64 1.04 12.44 9.86
N ASN A 65 -0.28 12.25 9.83
CA ASN A 65 -1.24 13.34 10.06
C ASN A 65 -2.31 13.05 11.13
N GLU A 66 -2.50 11.80 11.54
CA GLU A 66 -3.42 11.50 12.63
C GLU A 66 -2.70 11.58 13.98
N GLU A 67 -3.08 12.56 14.82
CA GLU A 67 -2.73 12.62 16.24
C GLU A 67 -3.78 11.84 17.05
N TYR A 68 -3.35 11.14 18.10
CA TYR A 68 -4.24 10.42 19.02
C TYR A 68 -5.00 11.37 19.95
#